data_AF-A0A2W1LI97-F1
#
_entry.id   AF-A0A2W1LI97-F1
#
_cell.length_a   1.000
_cell.length_b   1.000
_cell.length_c   1.000
_cell.angle_alpha   90.00
_cell.angle_beta   90.00
_cell.angle_gamma   90.00
#
_symmetry.space_group_name_H-M   'P 1'
#
loop_
_entity.id
_entity.type
_entity.pdbx_description
1 polymer ?
#
loop_
_entity_poly.entity_id
_entity_poly.type
_entity_poly.pdbx_seq_one_letter_code
_entity_poly.pdbx_strand_id
1 'polypeptide(L)' 'MELYEIRPQGERSEPSSGQAGRPHKPVEEAENGTMVQDEQDAKRLGKDMEQVETNQELREAGLVPDPIQD' A
#
# COMPACT_ATOMS: atom_id res chain seq x y z
N MET A 1 -0.51 2.09 39.82
CA MET A 1 -0.06 1.28 38.67
C MET A 1 -1.31 0.66 38.08
N GLU A 2 -1.90 1.32 37.09
CA GLU A 2 -3.05 0.78 36.35
C GLU A 2 -2.53 -0.19 35.30
N LEU A 3 -3.11 -1.39 35.31
CA LEU A 3 -2.87 -2.44 34.33
C LEU A 3 -3.54 -2.03 33.01
N TYR A 4 -2.76 -1.90 31.94
CA TYR A 4 -3.31 -1.72 30.60
C TYR A 4 -3.99 -3.00 30.15
N GLU A 5 -5.31 -2.97 30.07
CA GLU A 5 -6.12 -4.04 29.47
C GLU A 5 -5.84 -4.12 27.96
N ILE A 6 -5.29 -5.26 27.52
CA ILE A 6 -5.04 -5.55 26.11
C ILE A 6 -6.40 -5.78 25.43
N ARG A 7 -6.83 -4.85 24.58
CA ARG A 7 -8.04 -5.02 23.77
C ARG A 7 -7.85 -6.15 22.76
N PRO A 8 -8.84 -7.04 22.57
CA PRO A 8 -8.75 -8.10 21.58
C PRO A 8 -8.68 -7.52 20.18
N GLN A 9 -7.72 -8.02 19.40
CA GLN A 9 -7.49 -7.70 17.99
C GLN A 9 -8.66 -8.22 17.15
N GLY A 10 -9.74 -7.44 17.07
CA GLY A 10 -11.04 -7.88 16.53
C GLY A 10 -11.67 -6.97 15.50
N GLU A 11 -11.00 -5.92 15.03
CA GLU A 11 -11.46 -5.09 13.91
C GLU A 11 -10.33 -4.95 12.90
N ARG A 12 -10.27 -5.87 11.93
CA ARG A 12 -9.45 -5.65 10.74
C ARG A 12 -10.19 -4.62 9.91
N SER A 13 -9.74 -3.38 9.96
CA SER A 13 -10.09 -2.37 8.96
C SER A 13 -9.81 -2.95 7.58
N GLU A 14 -10.77 -2.82 6.66
CA GLU A 14 -10.59 -3.19 5.26
C GLU A 14 -9.24 -2.68 4.74
N PRO A 15 -8.46 -3.46 3.97
CA PRO A 15 -7.15 -3.02 3.53
C PRO A 15 -7.35 -1.85 2.56
N SER A 16 -7.01 -0.64 3.02
CA SER A 16 -7.35 0.62 2.35
C SER A 16 -6.43 1.00 1.19
N SER A 17 -5.55 0.12 0.74
CA SER A 17 -4.74 0.20 -0.49
C SER A 17 -3.63 -0.86 -0.40
N GLY A 18 -3.30 -1.50 -1.53
CA GLY A 18 -2.19 -2.46 -1.61
C GLY A 18 -2.37 -3.80 -0.88
N GLN A 19 -1.25 -4.51 -0.66
CA GLN A 19 -1.21 -5.90 -0.16
C GLN A 19 -1.29 -6.05 1.37
N ALA A 20 -1.34 -4.96 2.12
CA ALA A 20 -1.24 -5.00 3.59
C ALA A 20 -2.31 -5.94 4.20
N GLY A 21 -1.86 -6.95 4.94
CA GLY A 21 -2.72 -7.94 5.59
C GLY A 21 -3.08 -9.18 4.75
N ARG A 22 -2.64 -9.28 3.49
CA ARG A 22 -2.72 -10.54 2.73
C ARG A 22 -1.58 -11.48 3.12
N PRO A 23 -1.81 -12.80 3.20
CA PRO A 23 -0.74 -13.77 3.33
C PRO A 23 0.26 -13.64 2.18
N HIS A 24 1.56 -13.70 2.49
CA HIS A 24 2.60 -13.69 1.47
C HIS A 24 2.72 -15.07 0.82
N LYS A 25 3.10 -15.09 -0.47
CA LYS A 25 3.48 -16.34 -1.13
C LYS A 25 4.76 -16.92 -0.50
N PRO A 26 4.92 -18.25 -0.47
CA PRO A 26 6.15 -18.90 -0.04
C PRO A 26 7.36 -18.39 -0.86
N VAL A 27 8.55 -18.42 -0.27
CA VAL A 27 9.77 -17.93 -0.92
C VAL A 27 10.09 -18.75 -2.16
N GLU A 28 9.75 -20.04 -2.16
CA GLU A 28 9.97 -20.99 -3.24
C GLU A 28 9.11 -20.67 -4.48
N GLU A 29 7.98 -20.00 -4.28
CA GLU A 29 7.05 -19.55 -5.33
C GLU A 29 7.22 -18.06 -5.64
N ALA A 30 8.10 -17.38 -4.90
CA ALA A 30 8.34 -15.97 -5.10
C ALA A 30 9.17 -15.72 -6.36
N GLU A 31 8.71 -14.76 -7.16
CA GLU A 31 9.38 -14.37 -8.39
C GLU A 31 10.18 -13.10 -8.13
N ASN A 32 11.52 -13.20 -8.20
CA ASN A 32 12.39 -12.04 -8.11
C ASN A 32 12.16 -11.14 -9.35
N GLY A 33 12.09 -9.83 -9.14
CA GLY A 33 11.86 -8.85 -10.20
C GLY A 33 10.40 -8.39 -10.34
N THR A 34 9.48 -8.96 -9.56
CA THR A 34 8.14 -8.41 -9.38
C THR A 34 7.90 -8.02 -7.92
N MET A 35 7.23 -6.89 -7.71
CA MET A 35 6.80 -6.42 -6.38
C MET A 35 5.40 -6.93 -6.02
N VAL A 36 4.70 -7.57 -6.95
CA VAL A 36 3.33 -8.08 -6.77
C VAL A 36 3.32 -9.59 -6.54
N GLN A 37 2.31 -10.05 -5.80
CA GLN A 37 2.17 -11.48 -5.53
C GLN A 37 1.63 -12.24 -6.74
N ASP A 38 0.66 -11.65 -7.44
CA ASP A 38 -0.08 -12.21 -8.56
C ASP A 38 -0.63 -11.11 -9.49
N GLU A 39 -1.31 -11.50 -10.57
CA GLU A 39 -1.89 -10.58 -11.55
C GLU A 39 -3.02 -9.71 -10.98
N GLN A 40 -3.84 -10.25 -10.06
CA GLN A 40 -4.95 -9.50 -9.48
C GLN A 40 -4.42 -8.35 -8.62
N ASP A 41 -3.31 -8.60 -7.94
CA ASP A 41 -2.62 -7.62 -7.15
C ASP A 41 -2.01 -6.50 -8.01
N ALA A 42 -1.44 -6.82 -9.18
CA ALA A 42 -1.02 -5.81 -10.16
C ALA A 42 -2.20 -4.93 -10.61
N LYS A 43 -3.35 -5.54 -10.92
CA LYS A 43 -4.56 -4.80 -11.35
C LYS A 43 -5.08 -3.87 -10.26
N ARG A 44 -5.06 -4.32 -9.00
CA ARG A 44 -5.48 -3.50 -7.86
C ARG A 44 -4.51 -2.35 -7.63
N LEU A 45 -3.21 -2.62 -7.62
CA LEU A 45 -2.20 -1.57 -7.48
C LEU A 45 -2.35 -0.50 -8.57
N GLY A 46 -2.62 -0.90 -9.82
CA GLY A 46 -2.90 0.05 -10.91
C GLY A 46 -4.08 0.97 -10.61
N LYS A 47 -5.21 0.43 -10.12
CA LYS A 47 -6.38 1.24 -9.71
C LYS A 47 -6.11 2.12 -8.50
N ASP A 48 -5.29 1.66 -7.56
CA ASP A 48 -4.88 2.47 -6.42
C ASP A 48 -4.03 3.65 -6.90
N MET A 49 -3.13 3.43 -7.87
CA MET A 49 -2.30 4.47 -8.48
C MET A 49 -3.07 5.49 -9.31
N GLU A 50 -4.16 5.08 -9.98
CA GLU A 50 -5.05 6.01 -10.72
C GLU A 50 -5.65 7.10 -9.83
N GLN A 51 -5.72 6.87 -8.51
CA GLN A 51 -6.26 7.82 -7.55
C GLN A 51 -5.20 8.76 -6.96
N VAL A 52 -3.92 8.56 -7.30
CA VAL A 52 -2.81 9.37 -6.80
C VAL A 52 -2.44 10.43 -7.82
N GLU A 53 -2.45 11.68 -7.38
CA GLU A 53 -2.07 12.82 -8.22
C GLU A 53 -0.59 12.75 -8.61
N THR A 54 -0.30 13.09 -9.85
CA THR A 54 1.06 13.23 -10.35
C THR A 54 1.72 14.51 -9.82
N ASN A 55 3.05 14.56 -9.86
CA ASN A 55 3.80 15.78 -9.53
C ASN A 55 3.38 17.00 -10.36
N GLN A 56 2.84 16.80 -11.58
CA GLN A 56 2.32 17.89 -12.39
C GLN A 56 0.98 18.40 -11.85
N GLU A 57 0.03 17.50 -11.59
CA GLU A 57 -1.29 17.84 -11.06
C GLU A 57 -1.20 18.52 -9.70
N LEU A 58 -0.30 18.05 -8.82
CA LEU A 58 -0.01 18.71 -7.55
C LEU A 58 0.41 20.18 -7.75
N ARG A 59 1.31 20.45 -8.71
CA ARG A 59 1.74 21.82 -9.01
C ARG A 59 0.61 22.70 -9.56
N GLU A 60 -0.24 22.15 -10.42
CA GLU A 60 -1.41 22.85 -10.97
C GLU A 60 -2.45 23.18 -9.88
N ALA A 61 -2.60 22.30 -8.89
CA ALA A 61 -3.40 22.53 -7.69
C ALA A 61 -2.76 23.48 -6.67
N GLY A 62 -1.52 23.95 -6.92
CA GLY A 62 -0.76 24.80 -6.00
C GLY A 62 -0.18 24.06 -4.79
N LEU A 63 -0.14 22.73 -4.84
CA LEU A 63 0.48 21.85 -3.85
C LEU A 63 1.98 21.65 -4.16
N VAL A 64 2.74 21.33 -3.11
CA VAL A 64 4.19 21.10 -3.24
C VAL A 64 4.43 19.60 -3.47
N PRO A 65 5.02 19.21 -4.62
CA PRO A 65 5.35 17.81 -4.89
C PRO A 65 6.54 17.35 -4.06
N ASP A 66 6.71 16.03 -3.96
CA ASP A 66 7.84 15.43 -3.24
C ASP A 66 9.19 15.84 -3.85
N PRO A 67 10.25 16.00 -3.04
CA PRO A 67 11.59 16.32 -3.53
C PRO A 67 12.14 15.23 -4.46
N ILE A 68 12.78 15.64 -5.56
CA ILE A 68 13.52 14.73 -6.43
C ILE A 68 14.85 14.40 -5.74
N GLN A 69 15.21 13.12 -5.68
CA GLN A 69 16.51 12.67 -5.15
C GLN A 69 17.59 12.77 -6.25
N ASP A 70 18.72 13.41 -5.93
CA ASP A 70 19.94 13.49 -6.76
C ASP A 70 20.98 12.40 -6.37
#